data_AF-A0A673U0W8-F1
#
_entry.id   AF-A0A673U0W8-F1
#
_cell.length_a   1.000
_cell.length_b   1.000
_cell.length_c   1.000
_cell.angle_alpha   90.00
_cell.angle_beta   90.00
_cell.angle_gamma   90.00
#
_symmetry.space_group_name_H-M   'P 1'
#
loop_
_entity.id
_entity.type
_entity.pdbx_description
1 polymer ?
#
loop_
_entity_poly.entity_id
_entity_poly.type
_entity_poly.pdbx_seq_one_letter_code
_entity_poly.pdbx_strand_id
1 'polypeptide(L)'
;MAPRSRQRRHKKPPSSVAPMIVTPPTVVTSVPLTLSKPDPSIDALGFFSLEKNVPGLSQLILQKLNMKSYEEYKLVLDGSASVSGFGFQCLQEMFQKMEDTFRFCAHCRALPSGLSDSKVLRQCKRCRNVYYCGPECQRSDWPAHRKVCQELRLVAVDRLMEWLLVTGAFVLPSGPWPCQAEAVQGWDTWFSMRHLQLDATLDAVLGSHAMTTLWASVGRPRPDPDVLQGSLKRLLTDALSRPLTLGLGLRALGIDVGKIGGSTVHVVGVSHVETFLTRPEDYDELGYMFPGHLGLHVIMVGIDVSAGFTQSTSTPILEPGTVQLSCHRGLYHDFWEEEVETGQITHPDLVVAFHPGFHASPDLMEAWLPTLLLLRDYKIPTLITVYSHQELTASLQILVDLDTNITAYGANPFASLKPEQAYSSPNKQPVYCSAYYIMFLGSSCQLDRRQLEEKVDGGV
;
A
#
# COMPACT_ATOMS: atom_id res chain seq x y z
N MET A 1 72.72 11.49 -39.59
CA MET A 1 72.84 12.96 -39.43
C MET A 1 72.52 13.29 -37.99
N ALA A 2 73.54 13.74 -37.25
CA ALA A 2 73.51 14.09 -35.82
C ALA A 2 73.11 15.60 -35.66
N PRO A 3 72.95 16.23 -34.46
CA PRO A 3 73.84 16.05 -33.30
C PRO A 3 73.25 16.15 -31.88
N ARG A 4 74.14 15.77 -30.96
CA ARG A 4 74.15 15.89 -29.49
C ARG A 4 74.26 17.36 -29.03
N SER A 5 73.88 17.65 -27.79
CA SER A 5 74.67 18.57 -26.94
C SER A 5 74.64 18.17 -25.47
N ARG A 6 75.79 18.36 -24.81
CA ARG A 6 76.15 17.96 -23.45
C ARG A 6 76.06 19.14 -22.48
N GLN A 7 75.66 18.83 -21.25
CA GLN A 7 76.12 19.36 -19.95
C GLN A 7 76.08 20.87 -19.65
N ARG A 8 75.51 21.21 -18.47
CA ARG A 8 76.29 21.77 -17.35
C ARG A 8 75.59 21.50 -16.01
N ARG A 9 76.36 20.97 -15.05
CA ARG A 9 75.99 20.76 -13.65
C ARG A 9 76.26 22.04 -12.86
N HIS A 10 75.30 22.49 -12.08
CA HIS A 10 75.54 23.30 -10.88
C HIS A 10 75.04 22.52 -9.64
N LYS A 11 75.94 22.29 -8.68
CA LYS A 11 75.68 21.97 -7.25
C LYS A 11 75.88 23.29 -6.49
N LYS A 12 75.28 23.67 -5.36
CA LYS A 12 74.40 23.11 -4.30
C LYS A 12 73.92 24.36 -3.48
N PRO A 13 72.85 24.34 -2.63
CA PRO A 13 72.97 23.82 -1.25
C PRO A 13 71.67 23.12 -0.75
N PRO A 14 71.66 22.53 0.47
CA PRO A 14 70.62 21.58 0.87
C PRO A 14 69.38 22.30 1.41
N SER A 15 68.18 21.85 1.04
CA SER A 15 66.94 22.27 1.70
C SER A 15 66.28 21.08 2.38
N SER A 16 66.08 21.25 3.69
CA SER A 16 65.27 20.51 4.64
C SER A 16 64.21 19.55 4.07
N VAL A 17 64.24 18.34 4.61
CA VAL A 17 63.11 17.39 4.63
C VAL A 17 61.89 18.08 5.26
N ALA A 18 60.80 18.18 4.51
CA ALA A 18 59.46 18.39 5.05
C ALA A 18 58.69 17.07 4.91
N PRO A 19 57.95 16.63 5.95
CA PRO A 19 57.29 15.34 5.94
C PRO A 19 56.12 15.34 4.94
N MET A 20 55.99 14.27 4.17
CA MET A 20 54.79 14.02 3.37
C MET A 20 53.60 13.84 4.33
N ILE A 21 52.64 14.75 4.26
CA ILE A 21 51.31 14.55 4.85
C ILE A 21 50.65 13.46 4.02
N VAL A 22 50.66 12.25 4.55
CA VAL A 22 49.80 11.15 4.10
C VAL A 22 48.38 11.53 4.50
N THR A 23 47.57 11.94 3.53
CA THR A 23 46.12 12.04 3.72
C THR A 23 45.57 10.61 3.89
N PRO A 24 45.00 10.25 5.04
CA PRO A 24 44.40 8.93 5.20
C PRO A 24 43.15 8.82 4.30
N PRO A 25 42.78 7.60 3.89
CA PRO A 25 41.55 7.40 3.13
C PRO A 25 40.37 7.89 3.99
N THR A 26 39.51 8.71 3.40
CA THR A 26 38.27 9.16 4.02
C THR A 26 37.41 7.93 4.31
N VAL A 27 37.47 7.45 5.55
CA VAL A 27 36.48 6.54 6.10
C VAL A 27 35.16 7.31 6.08
N VAL A 28 34.26 6.92 5.18
CA VAL A 28 32.86 7.35 5.25
C VAL A 28 32.30 6.68 6.48
N THR A 29 32.35 7.37 7.60
CA THR A 29 31.69 6.96 8.84
C THR A 29 30.20 6.95 8.54
N SER A 30 29.59 5.76 8.54
CA SER A 30 28.14 5.61 8.50
C SER A 30 27.55 6.39 9.68
N VAL A 31 26.83 7.47 9.39
CA VAL A 31 26.03 8.16 10.40
C VAL A 31 24.96 7.16 10.85
N PRO A 32 24.90 6.79 12.14
CA PRO A 32 23.80 5.96 12.64
C PRO A 32 22.50 6.70 12.39
N LEU A 33 21.51 6.03 11.80
CA LEU A 33 20.13 6.51 11.74
C LEU A 33 19.61 6.65 13.18
N THR A 34 19.79 7.81 13.79
CA THR A 34 19.01 8.19 14.98
C THR A 34 17.65 8.65 14.49
N LEU A 35 16.78 7.69 14.13
CA LEU A 35 15.36 7.99 14.12
C LEU A 35 14.97 8.25 15.58
N SER A 36 14.51 9.46 15.87
CA SER A 36 13.71 9.73 17.07
C SER A 36 12.56 8.73 17.14
N LYS A 37 12.07 8.42 18.36
CA LYS A 37 10.98 7.45 18.61
C LYS A 37 9.97 7.43 17.45
N PRO A 38 9.64 6.24 16.90
CA PRO A 38 8.74 6.16 15.77
C PRO A 38 7.42 6.84 16.14
N ASP A 39 7.09 7.87 15.37
CA ASP A 39 5.71 8.31 15.15
C ASP A 39 4.88 7.04 14.81
N PRO A 40 3.62 6.86 15.27
CA PRO A 40 2.83 5.64 15.01
C PRO A 40 2.49 5.40 13.52
N SER A 41 3.15 6.10 12.61
CA SER A 41 3.10 5.92 11.16
C SER A 41 3.53 4.50 10.75
N ILE A 42 2.60 3.81 10.09
CA ILE A 42 2.83 2.49 9.49
C ILE A 42 3.95 2.55 8.44
N ASP A 43 4.10 3.68 7.74
CA ASP A 43 5.15 3.88 6.75
C ASP A 43 6.53 3.98 7.41
N ALA A 44 6.62 4.66 8.56
CA ALA A 44 7.84 4.74 9.34
C ALA A 44 8.25 3.34 9.83
N LEU A 45 7.31 2.60 10.42
CA LEU A 45 7.53 1.21 10.85
C LEU A 45 7.92 0.29 9.68
N GLY A 46 7.33 0.50 8.50
CA GLY A 46 7.71 -0.16 7.26
C GLY A 46 9.19 0.06 6.95
N PHE A 47 9.65 1.31 7.00
CA PHE A 47 11.04 1.67 6.75
C PHE A 47 12.03 1.05 7.75
N PHE A 48 11.68 1.01 9.04
CA PHE A 48 12.46 0.29 10.07
C PHE A 48 12.51 -1.21 9.81
N SER A 49 11.39 -1.81 9.40
CA SER A 49 11.31 -3.24 9.08
C SER A 49 12.21 -3.62 7.91
N LEU A 50 12.37 -2.74 6.92
CA LEU A 50 13.31 -2.94 5.82
C LEU A 50 14.75 -3.06 6.33
N GLU A 51 15.19 -2.12 7.17
CA GLU A 51 16.55 -2.10 7.72
C GLU A 51 16.82 -3.28 8.66
N LYS A 52 15.85 -3.64 9.50
CA LYS A 52 15.95 -4.78 10.43
C LYS A 52 16.10 -6.11 9.69
N ASN A 53 15.34 -6.31 8.61
CA ASN A 53 15.32 -7.57 7.87
C ASN A 53 16.46 -7.64 6.83
N VAL A 54 16.87 -6.50 6.27
CA VAL A 54 17.94 -6.36 5.28
C VAL A 54 18.76 -5.11 5.61
N PRO A 55 19.85 -5.24 6.37
CA PRO A 55 20.69 -4.11 6.74
C PRO A 55 21.18 -3.33 5.52
N GLY A 56 20.95 -2.01 5.51
CA GLY A 56 21.27 -1.07 4.44
C GLY A 56 20.23 -0.93 3.33
N LEU A 57 19.15 -1.72 3.34
CA LEU A 57 18.12 -1.69 2.28
C LEU A 57 17.40 -0.35 2.24
N SER A 58 17.11 0.21 3.42
CA SER A 58 16.45 1.50 3.56
C SER A 58 17.24 2.63 2.85
N GLN A 59 18.55 2.65 3.06
CA GLN A 59 19.47 3.62 2.43
C GLN A 59 19.63 3.36 0.94
N LEU A 60 19.67 2.09 0.51
CA LEU A 60 19.70 1.73 -0.91
C LEU A 60 18.47 2.28 -1.64
N ILE A 61 17.28 2.12 -1.05
CA ILE A 61 16.02 2.64 -1.62
C ILE A 61 16.11 4.16 -1.79
N LEU A 62 16.46 4.89 -0.73
CA LEU A 62 16.61 6.35 -0.80
C LEU A 62 17.62 6.76 -1.87
N GLN A 63 18.79 6.14 -1.91
CA GLN A 63 19.81 6.41 -2.92
C GLN A 63 19.29 6.20 -4.35
N LYS A 64 18.54 5.11 -4.59
CA LYS A 64 18.00 4.79 -5.91
C LYS A 64 16.85 5.69 -6.31
N LEU A 65 16.10 6.22 -5.35
CA LEU A 65 15.04 7.21 -5.56
C LEU A 65 15.56 8.67 -5.57
N ASN A 66 16.88 8.88 -5.52
CA ASN A 66 17.53 10.20 -5.43
C ASN A 66 17.11 11.01 -4.19
N MET A 67 16.89 10.34 -3.05
CA MET A 67 16.50 10.95 -1.78
C MET A 67 17.61 10.79 -0.73
N LYS A 68 17.68 11.74 0.20
CA LYS A 68 18.72 11.84 1.24
C LYS A 68 18.25 11.30 2.58
N SER A 69 16.95 11.34 2.86
CA SER A 69 16.40 10.90 4.14
C SER A 69 14.95 10.40 4.01
N TYR A 70 14.48 9.73 5.07
CA TYR A 70 13.08 9.29 5.16
C TYR A 70 12.11 10.48 5.17
N GLU A 71 12.49 11.59 5.79
CA GLU A 71 11.68 12.81 5.82
C GLU A 71 11.49 13.39 4.42
N GLU A 72 12.55 13.37 3.58
CA GLU A 72 12.45 13.78 2.18
C GLU A 72 11.55 12.82 1.37
N TYR A 73 11.65 11.51 1.62
CA TYR A 73 10.74 10.52 1.02
C TYR A 73 9.28 10.78 1.42
N LYS A 74 9.02 11.01 2.70
CA LYS A 74 7.69 11.31 3.24
C LYS A 74 7.11 12.58 2.62
N LEU A 75 7.89 13.68 2.56
CA LEU A 75 7.45 14.94 1.95
C LEU A 75 7.03 14.79 0.48
N VAL A 76 7.73 13.92 -0.27
CA VAL A 76 7.40 13.61 -1.66
C VAL A 76 6.09 12.84 -1.76
N LEU A 77 5.87 11.84 -0.91
CA LEU A 77 4.61 11.08 -0.89
C LEU A 77 3.42 11.92 -0.43
N ASP A 78 3.64 12.81 0.54
CA ASP A 78 2.66 13.79 0.99
C ASP A 78 2.24 14.79 -0.13
N GLY A 79 3.01 14.86 -1.24
CA GLY A 79 2.78 15.82 -2.33
C GLY A 79 3.19 17.26 -1.98
N SER A 80 3.95 17.42 -0.89
CA SER A 80 4.27 18.73 -0.28
C SER A 80 5.57 19.38 -0.80
N ALA A 81 6.38 18.66 -1.60
CA ALA A 81 7.64 19.18 -2.13
C ALA A 81 7.91 18.77 -3.59
N SER A 82 8.27 19.76 -4.43
CA SER A 82 9.07 19.51 -5.63
C SER A 82 10.54 19.43 -5.21
N VAL A 83 11.00 18.21 -4.94
CA VAL A 83 12.39 17.99 -4.52
C VAL A 83 13.32 18.22 -5.71
N SER A 84 14.34 19.07 -5.54
CA SER A 84 15.32 19.34 -6.59
C SER A 84 16.11 18.08 -6.96
N GLY A 85 15.91 17.56 -8.17
CA GLY A 85 16.50 16.29 -8.63
C GLY A 85 15.60 15.06 -8.45
N PHE A 86 14.36 15.25 -7.98
CA PHE A 86 13.31 14.23 -8.06
C PHE A 86 12.75 14.18 -9.48
N GLY A 87 12.78 12.99 -10.06
CA GLY A 87 12.48 12.77 -11.47
C GLY A 87 13.55 11.91 -12.14
N PHE A 88 13.12 11.06 -13.05
CA PHE A 88 13.99 10.21 -13.86
C PHE A 88 14.18 10.87 -15.23
N GLN A 89 15.37 10.76 -15.82
CA GLN A 89 15.67 11.36 -17.12
C GLN A 89 14.85 10.71 -18.24
N CYS A 90 14.50 9.43 -18.07
CA CYS A 90 13.62 8.69 -18.97
C CYS A 90 12.96 7.50 -18.25
N LEU A 91 11.95 6.89 -18.89
CA LEU A 91 11.26 5.70 -18.36
C LEU A 91 12.20 4.52 -18.12
N GLN A 92 13.20 4.32 -18.97
CA GLN A 92 14.18 3.25 -18.80
C GLN A 92 14.99 3.41 -17.50
N GLU A 93 15.45 4.63 -17.21
CA GLU A 93 16.16 4.92 -15.96
C GLU A 93 15.27 4.68 -14.74
N MET A 94 14.00 5.13 -14.82
CA MET A 94 13.01 4.90 -13.77
C MET A 94 12.84 3.41 -13.46
N PHE A 95 12.52 2.59 -14.47
CA PHE A 95 12.32 1.16 -14.25
C PHE A 95 13.57 0.47 -13.72
N GLN A 96 14.75 0.87 -14.18
CA GLN A 96 16.01 0.33 -13.67
C GLN A 96 16.25 0.70 -12.20
N LYS A 97 16.02 1.97 -11.83
CA LYS A 97 16.17 2.44 -10.45
C LYS A 97 15.16 1.80 -9.51
N MET A 98 13.90 1.71 -9.94
CA MET A 98 12.85 0.97 -9.22
C MET A 98 13.26 -0.50 -9.04
N GLU A 99 13.76 -1.17 -10.09
CA GLU A 99 14.22 -2.55 -9.99
C GLU A 99 15.38 -2.72 -9.00
N ASP A 100 16.29 -1.76 -8.95
CA ASP A 100 17.44 -1.77 -8.05
C ASP A 100 17.04 -1.63 -6.57
N THR A 101 15.87 -1.06 -6.25
CA THR A 101 15.41 -0.84 -4.86
C THR A 101 15.21 -2.12 -4.06
N PHE A 102 14.93 -3.25 -4.71
CA PHE A 102 14.75 -4.57 -4.06
C PHE A 102 15.82 -5.58 -4.50
N ARG A 103 16.95 -5.09 -5.02
CA ARG A 103 18.03 -5.94 -5.54
C ARG A 103 19.00 -6.34 -4.44
N PHE A 104 18.64 -7.34 -3.65
CA PHE A 104 19.50 -7.96 -2.63
C PHE A 104 19.40 -9.50 -2.65
N CYS A 105 20.34 -10.21 -2.03
CA CYS A 105 20.27 -11.68 -1.98
C CYS A 105 19.11 -12.15 -1.09
N ALA A 106 18.15 -12.88 -1.66
CA ALA A 106 16.98 -13.39 -0.93
C ALA A 106 17.32 -14.39 0.19
N HIS A 107 18.52 -15.00 0.16
CA HIS A 107 18.99 -15.91 1.20
C HIS A 107 19.81 -15.19 2.29
N CYS A 108 20.97 -14.63 1.93
CA CYS A 108 21.91 -14.06 2.89
C CYS A 108 21.76 -12.55 3.12
N ARG A 109 20.77 -11.90 2.48
CA ARG A 109 20.45 -10.47 2.60
C ARG A 109 21.56 -9.50 2.13
N ALA A 110 22.62 -10.01 1.50
CA ALA A 110 23.69 -9.18 0.96
C ALA A 110 23.18 -8.21 -0.13
N LEU A 111 23.47 -6.94 0.05
CA LEU A 111 23.27 -5.87 -0.94
C LEU A 111 24.39 -5.86 -1.99
N PRO A 112 24.20 -5.21 -3.15
CA PRO A 112 25.22 -5.14 -4.21
C PRO A 112 26.56 -4.56 -3.71
N SER A 113 26.52 -3.55 -2.82
CA SER A 113 27.71 -2.91 -2.23
C SER A 113 28.52 -3.82 -1.32
N GLY A 114 27.90 -4.87 -0.76
CA GLY A 114 28.55 -5.85 0.12
C GLY A 114 29.13 -7.05 -0.63
N LEU A 115 29.06 -7.08 -1.97
CA LEU A 115 29.63 -8.15 -2.78
C LEU A 115 31.04 -7.78 -3.24
N SER A 116 31.91 -8.78 -3.38
CA SER A 116 33.21 -8.61 -4.04
C SER A 116 33.03 -8.13 -5.49
N ASP A 117 33.93 -7.31 -6.01
CA ASP A 117 33.86 -6.68 -7.35
C ASP A 117 33.55 -7.64 -8.52
N SER A 118 33.83 -8.94 -8.37
CA SER A 118 33.56 -9.98 -9.37
C SER A 118 32.17 -10.63 -9.29
N LYS A 119 31.38 -10.38 -8.22
CA LYS A 119 30.08 -11.02 -8.00
C LYS A 119 28.94 -10.05 -8.27
N VAL A 120 28.03 -10.47 -9.15
CA VAL A 120 26.79 -9.75 -9.46
C VAL A 120 25.59 -10.58 -9.00
N LEU A 121 24.60 -9.92 -8.38
CA LEU A 121 23.33 -10.55 -8.04
C LEU A 121 22.60 -11.04 -9.29
N ARG A 122 22.23 -12.32 -9.29
CA ARG A 122 21.53 -13.01 -10.38
C ARG A 122 20.09 -13.28 -9.99
N GLN A 123 19.18 -13.05 -10.92
CA GLN A 123 17.76 -13.31 -10.73
C GLN A 123 17.44 -14.81 -10.75
N CYS A 124 16.40 -15.21 -10.02
CA CYS A 124 15.73 -16.48 -10.29
C CYS A 124 15.20 -16.48 -11.73
N LYS A 125 15.66 -17.44 -12.56
CA LYS A 125 15.27 -17.52 -13.97
C LYS A 125 13.77 -17.79 -14.20
N ARG A 126 13.08 -18.33 -13.19
CA ARG A 126 11.65 -18.69 -13.26
C ARG A 126 10.75 -17.49 -12.98
N CYS A 127 10.88 -16.87 -11.80
CA CYS A 127 10.00 -15.76 -11.40
C CYS A 127 10.53 -14.39 -11.82
N ARG A 128 11.85 -14.23 -12.00
CA ARG A 128 12.53 -12.95 -12.28
C ARG A 128 12.26 -11.84 -11.26
N ASN A 129 11.84 -12.22 -10.05
CA ASN A 129 11.48 -11.29 -8.98
C ASN A 129 12.49 -11.24 -7.83
N VAL A 130 13.18 -12.34 -7.55
CA VAL A 130 14.18 -12.44 -6.46
C VAL A 130 15.59 -12.64 -6.99
N TYR A 131 16.57 -12.23 -6.19
CA TYR A 131 17.99 -12.22 -6.55
C TYR A 131 18.85 -13.05 -5.60
N TYR A 132 19.98 -13.56 -6.10
CA TYR A 132 20.94 -14.34 -5.35
C TYR A 132 22.37 -13.94 -5.70
N CYS A 133 23.27 -13.90 -4.71
CA CYS A 133 24.69 -13.62 -4.93
C CYS A 133 25.47 -14.80 -5.55
N GLY A 134 24.84 -15.99 -5.63
CA GLY A 134 25.42 -17.17 -6.24
C GLY A 134 24.50 -18.39 -6.18
N PRO A 135 24.86 -19.49 -6.87
CA PRO A 135 24.08 -20.72 -6.94
C PRO A 135 23.97 -21.45 -5.60
N GLU A 136 24.88 -21.21 -4.65
CA GLU A 136 24.80 -21.76 -3.29
C GLU A 136 23.61 -21.18 -2.53
N CYS A 137 23.53 -19.85 -2.44
CA CYS A 137 22.39 -19.16 -1.82
C CYS A 137 21.07 -19.54 -2.49
N GLN A 138 21.04 -19.66 -3.83
CA GLN A 138 19.84 -20.09 -4.54
C GLN A 138 19.42 -21.53 -4.18
N ARG A 139 20.36 -22.47 -4.07
CA ARG A 139 20.07 -23.86 -3.69
C ARG A 139 19.58 -23.97 -2.25
N SER A 140 20.21 -23.24 -1.33
CA SER A 140 19.82 -23.21 0.09
C SER A 140 18.43 -22.61 0.29
N ASP A 141 18.08 -21.59 -0.49
CA ASP A 141 16.79 -20.90 -0.42
C ASP A 141 15.65 -21.63 -1.15
N TRP A 142 15.99 -22.53 -2.09
CA TRP A 142 15.02 -23.22 -2.95
C TRP A 142 13.86 -23.91 -2.21
N PRO A 143 14.02 -24.59 -1.07
CA PRO A 143 12.90 -25.23 -0.36
C PRO A 143 11.81 -24.25 0.07
N ALA A 144 12.19 -23.02 0.44
CA ALA A 144 11.25 -21.94 0.75
C ALA A 144 10.76 -21.28 -0.54
N HIS A 145 11.68 -20.85 -1.41
CA HIS A 145 11.36 -20.09 -2.62
C HIS A 145 10.43 -20.85 -3.58
N ARG A 146 10.59 -22.17 -3.76
CA ARG A 146 9.78 -22.95 -4.70
C ARG A 146 8.28 -22.91 -4.39
N LYS A 147 7.90 -22.64 -3.13
CA LYS A 147 6.50 -22.54 -2.69
C LYS A 147 5.82 -21.29 -3.26
N VAL A 148 6.58 -20.20 -3.40
CA VAL A 148 6.06 -18.88 -3.81
C VAL A 148 6.56 -18.45 -5.20
N CYS A 149 7.52 -19.16 -5.80
CA CYS A 149 8.14 -18.81 -7.07
C CYS A 149 7.13 -18.55 -8.20
N GLN A 150 5.99 -19.26 -8.21
CA GLN A 150 4.94 -19.04 -9.20
C GLN A 150 4.20 -17.72 -8.98
N GLU A 151 3.76 -17.44 -7.76
CA GLU A 151 3.10 -16.18 -7.40
C GLU A 151 4.04 -14.99 -7.59
N LEU A 152 5.31 -15.13 -7.23
CA LEU A 152 6.31 -14.08 -7.44
C LEU A 152 6.55 -13.77 -8.93
N ARG A 153 6.23 -14.70 -9.84
CA ARG A 153 6.24 -14.40 -11.28
C ARG A 153 5.11 -13.42 -11.63
N LEU A 154 3.95 -13.54 -10.98
CA LEU A 154 2.83 -12.61 -11.14
C LEU A 154 3.20 -11.24 -10.59
N VAL A 155 3.72 -11.18 -9.36
CA VAL A 155 4.22 -9.95 -8.72
C VAL A 155 5.17 -9.17 -9.64
N ALA A 156 6.13 -9.85 -10.26
CA ALA A 156 7.10 -9.21 -11.15
C ALA A 156 6.46 -8.58 -12.40
N VAL A 157 5.36 -9.13 -12.89
CA VAL A 157 4.61 -8.58 -14.03
C VAL A 157 3.68 -7.47 -13.56
N ASP A 158 2.92 -7.70 -12.48
CA ASP A 158 1.94 -6.78 -11.93
C ASP A 158 2.58 -5.45 -11.55
N ARG A 159 3.73 -5.47 -10.86
CA ARG A 159 4.49 -4.25 -10.50
C ARG A 159 4.86 -3.38 -11.71
N LEU A 160 5.14 -3.99 -12.87
CA LEU A 160 5.43 -3.22 -14.09
C LEU A 160 4.15 -2.68 -14.72
N MET A 161 3.09 -3.50 -14.71
CA MET A 161 1.80 -3.18 -15.32
C MET A 161 1.02 -2.12 -14.53
N GLU A 162 1.27 -1.98 -13.22
CA GLU A 162 0.78 -0.87 -12.39
C GLU A 162 1.07 0.50 -12.98
N TRP A 163 2.19 0.64 -13.70
CA TRP A 163 2.53 1.88 -14.39
C TRP A 163 1.44 2.36 -15.35
N LEU A 164 0.66 1.45 -15.92
CA LEU A 164 -0.46 1.78 -16.80
C LEU A 164 -1.63 2.41 -16.03
N LEU A 165 -1.86 2.04 -14.77
CA LEU A 165 -2.82 2.71 -13.89
C LEU A 165 -2.31 4.10 -13.51
N VAL A 166 -1.04 4.19 -13.09
CA VAL A 166 -0.39 5.45 -12.67
C VAL A 166 -0.43 6.50 -13.78
N THR A 167 -0.21 6.08 -15.04
CA THR A 167 -0.21 6.99 -16.20
C THR A 167 -1.59 7.23 -16.80
N GLY A 168 -2.65 6.62 -16.26
CA GLY A 168 -4.00 6.70 -16.82
C GLY A 168 -4.18 5.96 -18.15
N ALA A 169 -3.19 5.18 -18.58
CA ALA A 169 -3.28 4.36 -19.79
C ALA A 169 -4.22 3.15 -19.64
N PHE A 170 -4.48 2.72 -18.40
CA PHE A 170 -5.51 1.75 -18.06
C PHE A 170 -6.62 2.43 -17.27
N VAL A 171 -7.76 2.62 -17.92
CA VAL A 171 -8.99 3.15 -17.33
C VAL A 171 -9.90 1.99 -16.98
N LEU A 172 -10.44 2.00 -15.77
CA LEU A 172 -11.33 0.93 -15.29
C LEU A 172 -12.71 1.05 -15.96
N PRO A 173 -13.41 -0.07 -16.20
CA PRO A 173 -14.81 -0.03 -16.63
C PRO A 173 -15.66 0.74 -15.62
N SER A 174 -16.50 1.65 -16.12
CA SER A 174 -17.40 2.48 -15.31
C SER A 174 -18.82 2.48 -15.87
N GLY A 175 -19.74 3.07 -15.11
CA GLY A 175 -21.17 3.14 -15.40
C GLY A 175 -22.02 2.20 -14.53
N PRO A 176 -23.34 2.44 -14.48
CA PRO A 176 -24.27 1.70 -13.63
C PRO A 176 -24.22 0.20 -13.90
N TRP A 177 -24.51 -0.60 -12.88
CA TRP A 177 -24.54 -2.05 -13.01
C TRP A 177 -25.74 -2.46 -13.88
N PRO A 178 -25.55 -3.38 -14.85
CA PRO A 178 -26.66 -3.88 -15.67
C PRO A 178 -27.58 -4.84 -14.92
N CYS A 179 -27.24 -5.19 -13.67
CA CYS A 179 -28.00 -6.09 -12.81
C CYS A 179 -28.12 -5.52 -11.40
N GLN A 180 -28.99 -6.13 -10.59
CA GLN A 180 -29.15 -5.76 -9.19
C GLN A 180 -27.87 -6.09 -8.38
N ALA A 181 -27.58 -5.27 -7.36
CA ALA A 181 -26.36 -5.41 -6.59
C ALA A 181 -26.27 -6.75 -5.83
N GLU A 182 -27.41 -7.34 -5.50
CA GLU A 182 -27.55 -8.66 -4.87
C GLU A 182 -27.14 -9.80 -5.80
N ALA A 183 -27.10 -9.60 -7.12
CA ALA A 183 -26.59 -10.61 -8.05
C ALA A 183 -25.05 -10.68 -8.07
N VAL A 184 -24.37 -9.64 -7.58
CA VAL A 184 -22.90 -9.55 -7.55
C VAL A 184 -22.41 -9.91 -6.15
N GLN A 185 -21.98 -11.16 -6.02
CA GLN A 185 -21.55 -11.77 -4.76
C GLN A 185 -20.02 -11.84 -4.60
N GLY A 186 -19.27 -11.50 -5.64
CA GLY A 186 -17.81 -11.51 -5.66
C GLY A 186 -17.26 -11.35 -7.08
N TRP A 187 -15.95 -11.56 -7.25
CA TRP A 187 -15.27 -11.32 -8.53
C TRP A 187 -15.81 -12.10 -9.71
N ASP A 188 -16.18 -13.38 -9.55
CA ASP A 188 -16.70 -14.18 -10.66
C ASP A 188 -17.98 -13.58 -11.25
N THR A 189 -18.91 -13.18 -10.38
CA THR A 189 -20.15 -12.50 -10.77
C THR A 189 -19.89 -11.08 -11.29
N TRP A 190 -18.90 -10.37 -10.73
CA TRP A 190 -18.53 -9.02 -11.18
C TRP A 190 -17.93 -9.04 -12.59
N PHE A 191 -17.00 -9.97 -12.86
CA PHE A 191 -16.42 -10.16 -14.19
C PHE A 191 -17.48 -10.59 -15.19
N SER A 192 -18.40 -11.48 -14.80
CA SER A 192 -19.51 -11.89 -15.67
C SER A 192 -20.42 -10.71 -16.02
N MET A 193 -20.73 -9.86 -15.03
CA MET A 193 -21.52 -8.63 -15.22
C MET A 193 -20.86 -7.65 -16.19
N ARG A 194 -19.53 -7.50 -16.14
CA ARG A 194 -18.76 -6.52 -16.94
C ARG A 194 -18.12 -7.10 -18.20
N HIS A 195 -18.30 -8.40 -18.50
CA HIS A 195 -17.51 -9.15 -19.49
C HIS A 195 -17.31 -8.42 -20.82
N LEU A 196 -18.41 -7.97 -21.46
CA LEU A 196 -18.35 -7.34 -22.79
C LEU A 196 -17.53 -6.04 -22.80
N GLN A 197 -17.72 -5.19 -21.78
CA GLN A 197 -16.98 -3.93 -21.65
C GLN A 197 -15.52 -4.20 -21.25
N LEU A 198 -15.30 -5.16 -20.34
CA LEU A 198 -14.00 -5.47 -19.81
C LEU A 198 -13.07 -6.03 -20.88
N ASP A 199 -13.50 -7.04 -21.64
CA ASP A 199 -12.63 -7.67 -22.65
C ASP A 199 -12.17 -6.67 -23.72
N ALA A 200 -13.10 -5.81 -24.20
CA ALA A 200 -12.77 -4.74 -25.14
C ALA A 200 -11.73 -3.76 -24.56
N THR A 201 -11.89 -3.36 -23.29
CA THR A 201 -10.93 -2.50 -22.59
C THR A 201 -9.56 -3.18 -22.44
N LEU A 202 -9.53 -4.45 -22.04
CA LEU A 202 -8.28 -5.21 -21.87
C LEU A 202 -7.53 -5.32 -23.20
N ASP A 203 -8.20 -5.67 -24.28
CA ASP A 203 -7.59 -5.79 -25.61
C ASP A 203 -7.08 -4.44 -26.12
N ALA A 204 -7.83 -3.36 -25.89
CA ALA A 204 -7.39 -2.01 -26.24
C ALA A 204 -6.10 -1.62 -25.51
N VAL A 205 -6.01 -1.92 -24.20
CA VAL A 205 -4.79 -1.66 -23.41
C VAL A 205 -3.62 -2.51 -23.90
N LEU A 206 -3.84 -3.80 -24.21
CA LEU A 206 -2.79 -4.68 -24.74
C LEU A 206 -2.24 -4.19 -26.09
N GLY A 207 -3.10 -3.63 -26.95
CA GLY A 207 -2.74 -3.07 -28.25
C GLY A 207 -2.17 -1.65 -28.18
N SER A 208 -2.16 -1.01 -26.99
CA SER A 208 -1.84 0.40 -26.86
C SER A 208 -0.35 0.74 -27.07
N HIS A 209 -0.09 2.00 -27.42
CA HIS A 209 1.26 2.55 -27.45
C HIS A 209 1.92 2.53 -26.06
N ALA A 210 1.15 2.79 -24.99
CA ALA A 210 1.64 2.75 -23.62
C ALA A 210 2.20 1.36 -23.24
N MET A 211 1.50 0.29 -23.60
CA MET A 211 1.96 -1.09 -23.42
C MET A 211 3.28 -1.37 -24.15
N THR A 212 3.38 -0.90 -25.40
CA THR A 212 4.59 -1.08 -26.21
C THR A 212 5.78 -0.33 -25.61
N THR A 213 5.57 0.93 -25.22
CA THR A 213 6.59 1.78 -24.60
C THR A 213 7.04 1.25 -23.24
N LEU A 214 6.11 0.71 -22.43
CA LEU A 214 6.41 0.06 -21.15
C LEU A 214 7.44 -1.07 -21.34
N TRP A 215 7.14 -2.05 -22.18
CA TRP A 215 8.01 -3.22 -22.35
C TRP A 215 9.33 -2.88 -23.07
N ALA A 216 9.32 -1.90 -23.98
CA ALA A 216 10.56 -1.38 -24.57
C ALA A 216 11.48 -0.75 -23.52
N SER A 217 10.91 0.00 -22.56
CA SER A 217 11.66 0.69 -21.50
C SER A 217 12.20 -0.27 -20.44
N VAL A 218 11.46 -1.35 -20.12
CA VAL A 218 11.88 -2.36 -19.13
C VAL A 218 13.06 -3.21 -19.63
N GLY A 219 13.24 -3.34 -20.96
CA GLY A 219 14.32 -4.14 -21.54
C GLY A 219 14.20 -5.65 -21.29
N ARG A 220 12.98 -6.13 -20.98
CA ARG A 220 12.66 -7.56 -20.81
C ARG A 220 11.77 -8.04 -21.96
N PRO A 221 11.82 -9.34 -22.31
CA PRO A 221 10.86 -9.92 -23.25
C PRO A 221 9.44 -9.72 -22.74
N ARG A 222 8.57 -9.18 -23.59
CA ARG A 222 7.14 -9.02 -23.32
C ARG A 222 6.51 -10.40 -23.05
N PRO A 223 5.80 -10.59 -21.93
CA PRO A 223 5.05 -11.82 -21.66
C PRO A 223 3.95 -12.10 -22.69
N ASP A 224 3.49 -13.35 -22.72
CA ASP A 224 2.35 -13.77 -23.56
C ASP A 224 1.08 -12.96 -23.23
N PRO A 225 0.21 -12.68 -24.21
CA PRO A 225 -1.00 -11.88 -24.02
C PRO A 225 -1.87 -12.32 -22.84
N ASP A 226 -2.07 -13.63 -22.64
CA ASP A 226 -2.88 -14.17 -21.53
C ASP A 226 -2.33 -13.80 -20.15
N VAL A 227 -0.99 -13.75 -20.02
CA VAL A 227 -0.33 -13.33 -18.77
C VAL A 227 -0.59 -11.85 -18.51
N LEU A 228 -0.57 -11.03 -19.56
CA LEU A 228 -0.82 -9.59 -19.48
C LEU A 228 -2.30 -9.29 -19.19
N GLN A 229 -3.25 -9.99 -19.84
CA GLN A 229 -4.67 -9.86 -19.50
C GLN A 229 -4.94 -10.27 -18.04
N GLY A 230 -4.35 -11.37 -17.59
CA GLY A 230 -4.44 -11.80 -16.20
C GLY A 230 -3.88 -10.76 -15.23
N SER A 231 -2.79 -10.07 -15.59
CA SER A 231 -2.22 -8.97 -14.80
C SER A 231 -3.18 -7.78 -14.72
N LEU A 232 -3.73 -7.33 -15.85
CA LEU A 232 -4.70 -6.24 -15.87
C LEU A 232 -5.96 -6.56 -15.03
N LYS A 233 -6.46 -7.80 -15.08
CA LYS A 233 -7.58 -8.24 -14.22
C LYS A 233 -7.21 -8.15 -12.74
N ARG A 234 -6.03 -8.60 -12.33
CA ARG A 234 -5.55 -8.48 -10.94
C ARG A 234 -5.42 -7.03 -10.48
N LEU A 235 -4.84 -6.17 -11.32
CA LEU A 235 -4.71 -4.73 -11.04
C LEU A 235 -6.07 -4.05 -10.90
N LEU A 236 -7.05 -4.42 -11.72
CA LEU A 236 -8.42 -3.95 -11.59
C LEU A 236 -9.03 -4.39 -10.26
N THR A 237 -8.86 -5.67 -9.88
CA THR A 237 -9.39 -6.14 -8.58
C THR A 237 -8.74 -5.42 -7.41
N ASP A 238 -7.48 -5.03 -7.54
CA ASP A 238 -6.75 -4.28 -6.52
C ASP A 238 -7.32 -2.88 -6.33
N ALA A 239 -7.55 -2.17 -7.44
CA ALA A 239 -8.14 -0.83 -7.43
C ALA A 239 -9.57 -0.81 -6.89
N LEU A 240 -10.40 -1.79 -7.28
CA LEU A 240 -11.82 -1.84 -6.92
C LEU A 240 -12.10 -2.59 -5.60
N SER A 241 -11.10 -3.25 -4.99
CA SER A 241 -11.31 -4.02 -3.76
C SER A 241 -11.87 -3.16 -2.62
N ARG A 242 -11.30 -1.97 -2.41
CA ARG A 242 -11.73 -1.06 -1.33
C ARG A 242 -13.17 -0.53 -1.51
N PRO A 243 -13.55 0.10 -2.64
CA PRO A 243 -14.93 0.58 -2.83
C PRO A 243 -15.96 -0.56 -2.79
N LEU A 244 -15.67 -1.73 -3.36
CA LEU A 244 -16.59 -2.87 -3.28
C LEU A 244 -16.71 -3.44 -1.86
N THR A 245 -15.64 -3.39 -1.06
CA THR A 245 -15.65 -3.80 0.35
C THR A 245 -16.44 -2.83 1.22
N LEU A 246 -16.37 -1.52 0.94
CA LEU A 246 -17.24 -0.52 1.56
C LEU A 246 -18.71 -0.84 1.31
N GLY A 247 -19.07 -1.14 0.05
CA GLY A 247 -20.45 -1.49 -0.30
C GLY A 247 -20.89 -2.83 0.28
N LEU A 248 -19.98 -3.79 0.48
CA LEU A 248 -20.25 -4.99 1.27
C LEU A 248 -20.62 -4.63 2.71
N GLY A 249 -19.86 -3.73 3.35
CA GLY A 249 -20.13 -3.23 4.70
C GLY A 249 -21.50 -2.57 4.84
N LEU A 250 -21.80 -1.60 3.96
CA LEU A 250 -23.10 -0.91 3.93
C LEU A 250 -24.27 -1.88 3.83
N ARG A 251 -24.17 -2.88 2.95
CA ARG A 251 -25.23 -3.87 2.73
C ARG A 251 -25.37 -4.85 3.89
N ALA A 252 -24.26 -5.41 4.37
CA ALA A 252 -24.26 -6.41 5.43
C ALA A 252 -24.75 -5.85 6.77
N LEU A 253 -24.52 -4.56 7.01
CA LEU A 253 -24.95 -3.85 8.22
C LEU A 253 -26.30 -3.14 8.05
N GLY A 254 -26.94 -3.25 6.88
CA GLY A 254 -28.29 -2.72 6.63
C GLY A 254 -28.37 -1.19 6.67
N ILE A 255 -27.32 -0.50 6.21
CA ILE A 255 -27.26 0.97 6.20
C ILE A 255 -28.11 1.52 5.06
N ASP A 256 -29.06 2.40 5.39
CA ASP A 256 -29.94 3.05 4.41
C ASP A 256 -29.23 4.22 3.72
N VAL A 257 -28.67 3.94 2.54
CA VAL A 257 -28.03 4.93 1.67
C VAL A 257 -29.02 5.82 0.91
N GLY A 258 -30.32 5.52 0.99
CA GLY A 258 -31.41 6.33 0.43
C GLY A 258 -31.97 7.37 1.40
N LYS A 259 -31.40 7.50 2.61
CA LYS A 259 -31.88 8.44 3.62
C LYS A 259 -31.66 9.90 3.22
N ILE A 260 -32.52 10.78 3.73
CA ILE A 260 -32.41 12.23 3.53
C ILE A 260 -31.07 12.72 4.09
N GLY A 261 -30.33 13.47 3.27
CA GLY A 261 -28.99 13.96 3.62
C GLY A 261 -27.85 13.04 3.18
N GLY A 262 -28.14 11.91 2.51
CA GLY A 262 -27.13 10.96 2.04
C GLY A 262 -26.52 10.14 3.18
N SER A 263 -25.48 9.36 2.91
CA SER A 263 -24.75 8.60 3.95
C SER A 263 -23.28 8.98 4.03
N THR A 264 -22.75 8.99 5.23
CA THR A 264 -21.35 9.34 5.51
C THR A 264 -20.59 8.11 5.97
N VAL A 265 -19.45 7.83 5.33
CA VAL A 265 -18.55 6.74 5.68
C VAL A 265 -17.20 7.30 6.05
N HIS A 266 -16.69 6.98 7.23
CA HIS A 266 -15.33 7.36 7.62
C HIS A 266 -14.38 6.18 7.33
N VAL A 267 -13.39 6.40 6.48
CA VAL A 267 -12.28 5.46 6.30
C VAL A 267 -11.15 5.92 7.22
N VAL A 268 -10.74 5.10 8.18
CA VAL A 268 -9.89 5.52 9.30
C VAL A 268 -8.55 4.78 9.30
N GLY A 269 -7.51 5.44 9.81
CA GLY A 269 -6.15 4.91 9.80
C GLY A 269 -5.52 4.90 8.42
N VAL A 270 -5.98 5.78 7.54
CA VAL A 270 -5.56 5.89 6.14
C VAL A 270 -4.09 6.31 6.06
N SER A 271 -3.30 5.63 5.22
CA SER A 271 -1.95 6.06 4.87
C SER A 271 -1.80 6.35 3.36
N HIS A 272 -0.57 6.53 2.90
CA HIS A 272 -0.23 6.63 1.48
C HIS A 272 -0.67 5.38 0.69
N VAL A 273 -0.80 4.22 1.33
CA VAL A 273 -1.24 2.97 0.69
C VAL A 273 -2.69 3.07 0.19
N GLU A 274 -3.54 3.78 0.91
CA GLU A 274 -4.95 4.01 0.56
C GLU A 274 -5.15 5.27 -0.28
N THR A 275 -4.23 6.23 -0.27
CA THR A 275 -4.45 7.55 -0.88
C THR A 275 -3.65 7.81 -2.15
N PHE A 276 -2.46 7.22 -2.32
CA PHE A 276 -1.52 7.63 -3.36
C PHE A 276 -1.98 7.31 -4.80
N LEU A 277 -2.70 6.19 -4.99
CA LEU A 277 -3.21 5.76 -6.31
C LEU A 277 -4.73 5.81 -6.42
N THR A 278 -5.42 6.21 -5.35
CA THR A 278 -6.87 6.26 -5.34
C THR A 278 -7.33 7.48 -6.12
N ARG A 279 -8.08 7.24 -7.19
CA ARG A 279 -8.72 8.30 -7.95
C ARG A 279 -10.18 8.42 -7.49
N PRO A 280 -10.76 9.63 -7.44
CA PRO A 280 -12.16 9.80 -7.05
C PRO A 280 -13.13 8.91 -7.84
N GLU A 281 -12.85 8.71 -9.13
CA GLU A 281 -13.69 7.90 -10.03
C GLU A 281 -13.65 6.40 -9.69
N ASP A 282 -12.62 5.92 -8.99
CA ASP A 282 -12.56 4.51 -8.56
C ASP A 282 -13.68 4.21 -7.53
N TYR A 283 -14.15 5.22 -6.80
CA TYR A 283 -15.26 5.12 -5.85
C TYR A 283 -16.64 5.29 -6.48
N ASP A 284 -16.75 5.64 -7.77
CA ASP A 284 -18.04 5.59 -8.47
C ASP A 284 -18.61 4.17 -8.49
N GLU A 285 -17.74 3.16 -8.45
CA GLU A 285 -18.14 1.76 -8.36
C GLU A 285 -18.94 1.48 -7.07
N LEU A 286 -18.65 2.18 -5.96
CA LEU A 286 -19.47 2.14 -4.75
C LEU A 286 -20.88 2.72 -5.00
N GLY A 287 -20.98 3.83 -5.73
CA GLY A 287 -22.26 4.43 -6.10
C GLY A 287 -23.10 3.50 -6.99
N TYR A 288 -22.47 2.82 -7.95
CA TYR A 288 -23.17 1.87 -8.84
C TYR A 288 -23.76 0.66 -8.10
N MET A 289 -23.22 0.29 -6.93
CA MET A 289 -23.81 -0.73 -6.06
C MET A 289 -25.16 -0.30 -5.47
N PHE A 290 -25.47 1.00 -5.46
CA PHE A 290 -26.64 1.56 -4.80
C PHE A 290 -27.35 2.60 -5.66
N PRO A 291 -27.95 2.26 -6.81
CA PRO A 291 -28.47 3.23 -7.79
C PRO A 291 -29.50 4.25 -7.26
N GLY A 292 -30.09 4.01 -6.08
CA GLY A 292 -31.03 4.93 -5.41
C GLY A 292 -30.41 5.79 -4.29
N HIS A 293 -29.09 5.83 -4.14
CA HIS A 293 -28.44 6.56 -3.06
C HIS A 293 -28.63 8.08 -3.19
N LEU A 294 -28.91 8.77 -2.08
CA LEU A 294 -29.08 10.23 -2.05
C LEU A 294 -27.74 10.97 -1.83
N GLY A 295 -26.66 10.37 -2.31
CA GLY A 295 -25.29 10.84 -2.15
C GLY A 295 -24.51 10.08 -1.06
N LEU A 296 -23.24 9.82 -1.33
CA LEU A 296 -22.32 9.13 -0.43
C LEU A 296 -21.10 10.02 -0.19
N HIS A 297 -20.74 10.24 1.07
CA HIS A 297 -19.54 10.95 1.45
C HIS A 297 -18.55 10.01 2.10
N VAL A 298 -17.37 9.85 1.51
CA VAL A 298 -16.28 9.07 2.08
C VAL A 298 -15.23 10.03 2.64
N ILE A 299 -15.11 10.08 3.96
CA ILE A 299 -14.12 10.92 4.66
C ILE A 299 -12.93 10.03 5.05
N MET A 300 -11.77 10.28 4.46
CA MET A 300 -10.53 9.55 4.73
C MET A 300 -9.74 10.25 5.84
N VAL A 301 -9.63 9.60 7.00
CA VAL A 301 -8.95 10.13 8.19
C VAL A 301 -7.69 9.33 8.48
N GLY A 302 -6.54 10.01 8.51
CA GLY A 302 -5.27 9.37 8.84
C GLY A 302 -4.10 10.34 8.91
N ILE A 303 -2.97 9.90 9.44
CA ILE A 303 -1.78 10.75 9.67
C ILE A 303 -0.97 11.02 8.39
N ASP A 304 -1.02 10.09 7.44
CA ASP A 304 -0.22 10.09 6.21
C ASP A 304 -1.16 10.17 4.98
N VAL A 305 -1.93 11.27 4.88
CA VAL A 305 -2.86 11.50 3.78
C VAL A 305 -2.26 12.45 2.73
N SER A 306 -2.30 12.04 1.46
CA SER A 306 -1.80 12.83 0.34
C SER A 306 -2.52 14.18 0.18
N ALA A 307 -1.79 15.25 -0.14
CA ALA A 307 -2.32 16.60 -0.31
C ALA A 307 -3.28 16.81 -1.50
N GLY A 308 -3.47 15.80 -2.35
CA GLY A 308 -4.35 15.87 -3.53
C GLY A 308 -5.85 15.86 -3.23
N PHE A 309 -6.25 15.55 -1.99
CA PHE A 309 -7.65 15.49 -1.57
C PHE A 309 -8.12 16.81 -0.95
N THR A 310 -9.39 17.15 -1.15
CA THR A 310 -9.99 18.33 -0.50
C THR A 310 -10.08 18.10 1.00
N GLN A 311 -9.48 19.00 1.78
CA GLN A 311 -9.56 18.95 3.23
C GLN A 311 -10.99 19.24 3.66
N SER A 312 -11.58 18.32 4.44
CA SER A 312 -12.94 18.50 4.95
C SER A 312 -12.92 19.54 6.06
N THR A 313 -13.54 20.70 5.82
CA THR A 313 -13.75 21.76 6.83
C THR A 313 -15.23 21.92 7.20
N SER A 314 -16.13 21.25 6.48
CA SER A 314 -17.57 21.22 6.76
C SER A 314 -18.23 20.08 5.98
N THR A 315 -19.42 19.66 6.42
CA THR A 315 -20.21 18.65 5.73
C THR A 315 -20.69 19.20 4.37
N PRO A 316 -20.28 18.59 3.23
CA PRO A 316 -20.72 19.05 1.92
C PRO A 316 -22.18 18.71 1.66
N ILE A 317 -22.83 19.48 0.79
CA ILE A 317 -24.14 19.12 0.25
C ILE A 317 -23.96 17.93 -0.68
N LEU A 318 -24.62 16.82 -0.35
CA LEU A 318 -24.57 15.60 -1.14
C LEU A 318 -25.65 15.62 -2.22
N GLU A 319 -25.21 15.43 -3.46
CA GLU A 319 -26.09 15.32 -4.61
C GLU A 319 -26.47 13.85 -4.84
N PRO A 320 -27.76 13.55 -5.14
CA PRO A 320 -28.19 12.19 -5.44
C PRO A 320 -27.36 11.55 -6.55
N GLY A 321 -26.97 10.29 -6.36
CA GLY A 321 -26.17 9.56 -7.34
C GLY A 321 -24.68 9.94 -7.39
N THR A 322 -24.17 10.78 -6.47
CA THR A 322 -22.75 11.19 -6.44
C THR A 322 -21.99 10.63 -5.23
N VAL A 323 -20.75 10.22 -5.47
CA VAL A 323 -19.81 9.83 -4.42
C VAL A 323 -18.76 10.93 -4.27
N GLN A 324 -18.65 11.50 -3.09
CA GLN A 324 -17.67 12.53 -2.77
C GLN A 324 -16.59 11.96 -1.85
N LEU A 325 -15.34 12.35 -2.09
CA LEU A 325 -14.24 12.02 -1.20
C LEU A 325 -13.64 13.29 -0.60
N SER A 326 -13.37 13.23 0.69
CA SER A 326 -12.60 14.25 1.40
C SER A 326 -11.59 13.59 2.31
N CYS A 327 -10.62 14.38 2.79
CA CYS A 327 -9.62 13.90 3.73
C CYS A 327 -9.49 14.76 4.97
N HIS A 328 -9.01 14.15 6.04
CA HIS A 328 -8.57 14.84 7.25
C HIS A 328 -7.25 14.22 7.73
N ARG A 329 -6.26 15.08 8.03
CA ARG A 329 -4.95 14.63 8.54
C ARG A 329 -4.98 14.61 10.06
N GLY A 330 -4.91 13.42 10.65
CA GLY A 330 -4.91 13.27 12.11
C GLY A 330 -5.23 11.85 12.56
N LEU A 331 -5.20 11.65 13.88
CA LEU A 331 -5.72 10.44 14.50
C LEU A 331 -7.25 10.51 14.52
N TYR A 332 -7.92 9.38 14.36
CA TYR A 332 -9.38 9.37 14.24
C TYR A 332 -10.10 9.79 15.51
N HIS A 333 -9.57 9.46 16.69
CA HIS A 333 -10.17 9.86 17.95
C HIS A 333 -10.07 11.37 18.19
N ASP A 334 -8.97 12.01 17.81
CA ASP A 334 -8.84 13.48 17.85
C ASP A 334 -9.83 14.13 16.87
N PHE A 335 -9.88 13.64 15.62
CA PHE A 335 -10.84 14.10 14.62
C PHE A 335 -12.29 13.97 15.10
N TRP A 336 -12.62 12.88 15.80
CA TRP A 336 -13.94 12.67 16.35
C TRP A 336 -14.30 13.75 17.39
N GLU A 337 -13.43 13.97 18.37
CA GLU A 337 -13.63 14.96 19.43
C GLU A 337 -13.72 16.39 18.86
N GLU A 338 -12.85 16.73 17.91
CA GLU A 338 -12.75 18.09 17.36
C GLU A 338 -13.87 18.42 16.36
N GLU A 339 -14.26 17.46 15.52
CA GLU A 339 -15.11 17.72 14.35
C GLU A 339 -16.49 17.06 14.45
N VAL A 340 -16.57 15.83 14.96
CA VAL A 340 -17.83 15.06 15.00
C VAL A 340 -18.64 15.43 16.24
N GLU A 341 -18.02 15.44 17.43
CA GLU A 341 -18.72 15.79 18.68
C GLU A 341 -19.14 17.26 18.73
N THR A 342 -18.38 18.13 18.08
CA THR A 342 -18.71 19.56 17.95
C THR A 342 -19.77 19.84 16.89
N GLY A 343 -20.17 18.83 16.09
CA GLY A 343 -21.19 18.93 15.06
C GLY A 343 -20.74 19.62 13.77
N GLN A 344 -19.43 19.81 13.56
CA GLN A 344 -18.89 20.34 12.30
C GLN A 344 -18.99 19.31 11.16
N ILE A 345 -18.77 18.04 11.50
CA ILE A 345 -18.89 16.89 10.60
C ILE A 345 -20.01 15.95 11.09
N THR A 346 -20.80 15.44 10.16
CA THR A 346 -21.86 14.47 10.46
C THR A 346 -21.30 13.19 11.09
N HIS A 347 -22.03 12.64 12.06
CA HIS A 347 -21.77 11.30 12.57
C HIS A 347 -21.75 10.28 11.42
N PRO A 348 -20.79 9.34 11.38
CA PRO A 348 -20.71 8.35 10.32
C PRO A 348 -21.81 7.30 10.46
N ASP A 349 -22.26 6.79 9.32
CA ASP A 349 -23.11 5.60 9.24
C ASP A 349 -22.28 4.31 9.31
N LEU A 350 -21.05 4.37 8.79
CA LEU A 350 -20.09 3.27 8.77
C LEU A 350 -18.69 3.83 9.02
N VAL A 351 -17.91 3.13 9.84
CA VAL A 351 -16.46 3.30 9.90
C VAL A 351 -15.78 2.11 9.24
N VAL A 352 -14.80 2.36 8.39
CA VAL A 352 -13.99 1.31 7.76
C VAL A 352 -12.52 1.51 8.04
N ALA A 353 -11.83 0.49 8.53
CA ALA A 353 -10.38 0.49 8.65
C ALA A 353 -9.77 -0.57 7.72
N PHE A 354 -9.05 -0.12 6.70
CA PHE A 354 -8.30 -1.02 5.83
C PHE A 354 -6.96 -1.35 6.48
N HIS A 355 -6.76 -2.62 6.84
CA HIS A 355 -5.49 -3.15 7.33
C HIS A 355 -4.88 -2.36 8.51
N PRO A 356 -5.63 -2.07 9.59
CA PRO A 356 -5.22 -1.13 10.62
C PRO A 356 -3.96 -1.55 11.40
N GLY A 357 -3.56 -2.82 11.32
CA GLY A 357 -2.27 -3.28 11.81
C GLY A 357 -2.10 -3.28 13.34
N PHE A 358 -3.14 -2.97 14.12
CA PHE A 358 -3.06 -2.92 15.59
C PHE A 358 -2.62 -4.24 16.24
N HIS A 359 -2.74 -5.37 15.54
CA HIS A 359 -2.24 -6.67 15.99
C HIS A 359 -0.72 -6.88 15.77
N ALA A 360 -0.07 -6.02 14.99
CA ALA A 360 1.29 -6.23 14.52
C ALA A 360 2.37 -5.87 15.55
N SER A 361 2.09 -4.92 16.45
CA SER A 361 2.98 -4.54 17.55
C SER A 361 2.22 -3.91 18.73
N PRO A 362 2.78 -3.94 19.95
CA PRO A 362 2.22 -3.24 21.09
C PRO A 362 2.06 -1.73 20.88
N ASP A 363 3.03 -1.09 20.22
CA ASP A 363 3.00 0.36 19.95
C ASP A 363 1.81 0.74 19.03
N LEU A 364 1.53 -0.08 18.00
CA LEU A 364 0.37 0.12 17.14
C LEU A 364 -0.94 -0.16 17.88
N MET A 365 -0.96 -1.16 18.76
CA MET A 365 -2.12 -1.43 19.60
C MET A 365 -2.42 -0.25 20.53
N GLU A 366 -1.40 0.34 21.17
CA GLU A 366 -1.55 1.51 22.03
C GLU A 366 -2.09 2.72 21.26
N ALA A 367 -1.59 2.96 20.05
CA ALA A 367 -2.07 4.04 19.19
C ALA A 367 -3.52 3.85 18.71
N TRP A 368 -3.94 2.61 18.46
CA TRP A 368 -5.30 2.29 18.00
C TRP A 368 -6.32 2.12 19.12
N LEU A 369 -5.88 1.86 20.35
CA LEU A 369 -6.76 1.56 21.48
C LEU A 369 -7.84 2.64 21.69
N PRO A 370 -7.54 3.97 21.71
CA PRO A 370 -8.57 4.98 21.88
C PRO A 370 -9.63 4.93 20.77
N THR A 371 -9.22 4.73 19.52
CA THR A 371 -10.12 4.60 18.38
C THR A 371 -11.01 3.35 18.48
N LEU A 372 -10.46 2.19 18.86
CA LEU A 372 -11.25 0.96 19.00
C LEU A 372 -12.28 1.07 20.13
N LEU A 373 -11.89 1.67 21.27
CA LEU A 373 -12.81 1.91 22.38
C LEU A 373 -13.93 2.88 22.00
N LEU A 374 -13.59 3.97 21.30
CA LEU A 374 -14.55 4.93 20.77
C LEU A 374 -15.59 4.25 19.86
N LEU A 375 -15.14 3.49 18.86
CA LEU A 375 -16.02 2.79 17.92
C LEU A 375 -16.97 1.82 18.63
N ARG A 376 -16.46 1.11 19.64
CA ARG A 376 -17.24 0.20 20.49
C ARG A 376 -18.25 0.96 21.36
N ASP A 377 -17.83 2.00 22.06
CA ASP A 377 -18.63 2.68 23.09
C ASP A 377 -19.74 3.55 22.47
N TYR A 378 -19.44 4.23 21.36
CA TYR A 378 -20.43 4.96 20.56
C TYR A 378 -21.28 4.06 19.67
N LYS A 379 -21.02 2.74 19.65
CA LYS A 379 -21.77 1.74 18.86
C LYS A 379 -21.81 2.09 17.38
N ILE A 380 -20.66 2.40 16.82
CA ILE A 380 -20.54 2.77 15.41
C ILE A 380 -20.40 1.48 14.59
N PRO A 381 -21.26 1.24 13.57
CA PRO A 381 -21.08 0.11 12.66
C PRO A 381 -19.68 0.17 12.06
N THR A 382 -18.89 -0.88 12.26
CA THR A 382 -17.47 -0.88 11.87
C THR A 382 -17.13 -2.09 11.02
N LEU A 383 -16.37 -1.87 9.96
CA LEU A 383 -15.76 -2.90 9.13
C LEU A 383 -14.23 -2.76 9.14
N ILE A 384 -13.53 -3.83 9.46
CA ILE A 384 -12.07 -3.93 9.40
C ILE A 384 -11.69 -4.93 8.33
N THR A 385 -10.63 -4.66 7.56
CA THR A 385 -10.03 -5.68 6.69
C THR A 385 -8.60 -6.02 7.11
N VAL A 386 -8.15 -7.23 6.78
CA VAL A 386 -6.78 -7.72 7.05
C VAL A 386 -6.26 -8.56 5.88
N TYR A 387 -4.93 -8.73 5.82
CA TYR A 387 -4.26 -9.32 4.65
C TYR A 387 -4.21 -10.85 4.67
N SER A 388 -4.35 -11.47 5.85
CA SER A 388 -4.20 -12.92 6.00
C SER A 388 -5.04 -13.50 7.13
N HIS A 389 -5.23 -14.82 7.11
CA HIS A 389 -5.94 -15.54 8.17
C HIS A 389 -5.24 -15.41 9.54
N GLN A 390 -3.90 -15.31 9.54
CA GLN A 390 -3.14 -15.11 10.78
C GLN A 390 -3.47 -13.75 11.41
N GLU A 391 -3.52 -12.70 10.60
CA GLU A 391 -3.89 -11.36 11.04
C GLU A 391 -5.35 -11.30 11.48
N LEU A 392 -6.25 -12.01 10.78
CA LEU A 392 -7.66 -12.15 11.17
C LEU A 392 -7.79 -12.73 12.58
N THR A 393 -7.09 -13.85 12.84
CA THR A 393 -7.14 -14.54 14.14
C THR A 393 -6.61 -13.63 15.25
N ALA A 394 -5.48 -12.96 15.02
CA ALA A 394 -4.88 -12.06 15.99
C ALA A 394 -5.77 -10.83 16.27
N SER A 395 -6.37 -10.26 15.23
CA SER A 395 -7.24 -9.08 15.35
C SER A 395 -8.55 -9.41 16.06
N LEU A 396 -9.14 -10.57 15.77
CA LEU A 396 -10.34 -11.06 16.47
C LEU A 396 -10.08 -11.25 17.96
N GLN A 397 -8.93 -11.83 18.34
CA GLN A 397 -8.59 -12.02 19.76
C GLN A 397 -8.57 -10.67 20.50
N ILE A 398 -7.91 -9.67 19.93
CA ILE A 398 -7.85 -8.31 20.50
C ILE A 398 -9.25 -7.71 20.65
N LEU A 399 -10.09 -7.79 19.62
CA LEU A 399 -11.44 -7.21 19.67
C LEU A 399 -12.33 -7.91 20.71
N VAL A 400 -12.19 -9.23 20.86
CA VAL A 400 -12.87 -10.00 21.91
C VAL A 400 -12.39 -9.59 23.29
N ASP A 401 -11.07 -9.42 23.48
CA ASP A 401 -10.49 -8.95 24.75
C ASP A 401 -10.92 -7.51 25.10
N LEU A 402 -11.35 -6.74 24.11
CA LEU A 402 -11.95 -5.41 24.26
C LEU A 402 -13.49 -5.46 24.40
N ASP A 403 -14.09 -6.62 24.66
CA ASP A 403 -15.54 -6.81 24.78
C ASP A 403 -16.34 -6.27 23.58
N THR A 404 -15.75 -6.31 22.38
CA THR A 404 -16.42 -5.85 21.15
C THR A 404 -17.37 -6.93 20.63
N ASN A 405 -18.58 -6.52 20.25
CA ASN A 405 -19.59 -7.43 19.69
C ASN A 405 -19.35 -7.65 18.19
N ILE A 406 -18.64 -8.74 17.85
CA ILE A 406 -18.40 -9.16 16.47
C ILE A 406 -19.69 -9.69 15.84
N THR A 407 -20.15 -9.05 14.77
CA THR A 407 -21.39 -9.41 14.07
C THR A 407 -21.16 -10.34 12.89
N ALA A 408 -20.00 -10.22 12.22
CA ALA A 408 -19.59 -11.10 11.13
C ALA A 408 -18.08 -11.05 10.92
N TYR A 409 -17.50 -12.11 10.36
CA TYR A 409 -16.13 -12.11 9.85
C TYR A 409 -15.97 -13.23 8.83
N GLY A 410 -14.98 -13.12 7.95
CA GLY A 410 -14.72 -14.17 6.97
C GLY A 410 -13.82 -13.73 5.83
N ALA A 411 -13.71 -14.59 4.81
CA ALA A 411 -13.08 -14.22 3.56
C ALA A 411 -13.89 -13.13 2.86
N ASN A 412 -13.23 -12.11 2.34
CA ASN A 412 -13.88 -11.04 1.61
C ASN A 412 -14.07 -11.45 0.15
N PRO A 413 -15.31 -11.49 -0.38
CA PRO A 413 -15.56 -11.82 -1.77
C PRO A 413 -14.94 -10.85 -2.78
N PHE A 414 -14.59 -9.64 -2.34
CA PHE A 414 -13.93 -8.60 -3.13
C PHE A 414 -12.46 -8.38 -2.72
N ALA A 415 -11.83 -9.38 -2.11
CA ALA A 415 -10.39 -9.39 -1.86
C ALA A 415 -9.61 -9.23 -3.18
N SER A 416 -8.60 -8.36 -3.23
CA SER A 416 -7.74 -8.21 -4.41
C SER A 416 -7.17 -9.56 -4.85
N LEU A 417 -7.17 -9.84 -6.16
CA LEU A 417 -6.54 -11.04 -6.72
C LEU A 417 -5.05 -10.82 -6.99
N LYS A 418 -4.55 -9.60 -6.79
CA LYS A 418 -3.14 -9.24 -6.96
C LYS A 418 -2.32 -9.70 -5.76
N PRO A 419 -1.30 -10.56 -5.95
CA PRO A 419 -0.42 -10.95 -4.87
C PRO A 419 0.53 -9.79 -4.53
N GLU A 420 0.64 -9.46 -3.25
CA GLU A 420 1.57 -8.47 -2.72
C GLU A 420 2.74 -9.15 -2.01
N GLN A 421 3.96 -8.81 -2.42
CA GLN A 421 5.17 -9.38 -1.85
C GLN A 421 5.71 -8.49 -0.73
N ALA A 422 6.04 -9.10 0.42
CA ALA A 422 6.82 -8.41 1.44
C ALA A 422 8.23 -8.06 0.94
N TYR A 423 8.51 -6.77 0.78
CA TYR A 423 9.75 -6.24 0.18
C TYR A 423 11.04 -6.79 0.81
N SER A 424 11.18 -6.73 2.13
CA SER A 424 12.39 -7.19 2.84
C SER A 424 12.41 -8.70 3.13
N SER A 425 11.29 -9.39 2.88
CA SER A 425 11.13 -10.83 3.09
C SER A 425 10.52 -11.50 1.85
N PRO A 426 11.23 -11.50 0.70
CA PRO A 426 10.66 -11.85 -0.60
C PRO A 426 10.11 -13.28 -0.72
N ASN A 427 10.48 -14.20 0.18
CA ASN A 427 9.96 -15.57 0.20
C ASN A 427 8.86 -15.81 1.25
N LYS A 428 8.44 -14.76 1.98
CA LYS A 428 7.20 -14.80 2.76
C LYS A 428 6.05 -15.03 1.78
N GLN A 429 5.03 -15.79 2.21
CA GLN A 429 3.82 -15.98 1.42
C GLN A 429 3.27 -14.59 1.02
N PRO A 430 3.02 -14.34 -0.28
CA PRO A 430 2.35 -13.13 -0.71
C PRO A 430 1.00 -12.99 -0.02
N VAL A 431 0.61 -11.74 0.22
CA VAL A 431 -0.69 -11.41 0.81
C VAL A 431 -1.60 -10.76 -0.23
N TYR A 432 -2.86 -10.60 0.11
CA TYR A 432 -3.88 -10.06 -0.79
C TYR A 432 -4.62 -8.93 -0.11
N CYS A 433 -4.75 -7.79 -0.78
CA CYS A 433 -5.46 -6.64 -0.23
C CYS A 433 -6.91 -7.03 0.11
N SER A 434 -7.35 -6.58 1.28
CA SER A 434 -8.65 -6.85 1.88
C SER A 434 -9.06 -8.33 1.89
N ALA A 435 -8.13 -9.28 2.07
CA ALA A 435 -8.39 -10.73 1.99
C ALA A 435 -9.51 -11.22 2.93
N TYR A 436 -9.54 -10.69 4.14
CA TYR A 436 -10.54 -11.02 5.15
C TYR A 436 -11.15 -9.76 5.73
N TYR A 437 -12.37 -9.87 6.25
CA TYR A 437 -13.05 -8.79 6.96
C TYR A 437 -13.51 -9.23 8.35
N ILE A 438 -13.69 -8.24 9.22
CA ILE A 438 -14.34 -8.33 10.53
C ILE A 438 -15.35 -7.18 10.59
N MET A 439 -16.58 -7.47 10.99
CA MET A 439 -17.61 -6.48 11.26
C MET A 439 -18.00 -6.55 12.73
N PHE A 440 -18.23 -5.39 13.34
CA PHE A 440 -18.70 -5.33 14.72
C PHE A 440 -19.61 -4.13 14.97
N LEU A 441 -20.36 -4.22 16.06
CA LEU A 441 -21.26 -3.15 16.51
C LEU A 441 -21.44 -3.18 18.02
N GLY A 442 -20.85 -2.20 18.70
CA GLY A 442 -21.02 -2.05 20.15
C GLY A 442 -20.25 -3.08 20.99
N SER A 443 -20.64 -3.21 22.26
CA SER A 443 -20.07 -4.17 23.20
C SER A 443 -20.89 -5.46 23.33
N SER A 444 -20.23 -6.60 23.55
CA SER A 444 -20.83 -7.93 23.72
C SER A 444 -21.72 -8.02 24.97
N CYS A 445 -21.33 -7.38 26.08
CA CYS A 445 -22.04 -7.39 27.36
C CYS A 445 -23.46 -6.81 27.32
N GLN A 446 -23.82 -6.04 26.29
CA GLN A 446 -25.15 -5.43 26.18
C GLN A 446 -26.19 -6.33 25.50
N LEU A 447 -25.77 -7.38 24.77
CA LEU A 447 -26.68 -8.39 24.23
C LEU A 447 -27.36 -9.17 25.36
N ASP A 448 -26.60 -9.50 26.40
CA ASP A 448 -27.14 -10.14 27.61
C ASP A 448 -28.16 -9.23 28.31
N ARG A 449 -27.90 -7.91 28.34
CA ARG A 449 -28.83 -6.94 28.95
C ARG A 449 -30.14 -6.79 28.18
N ARG A 450 -30.11 -6.74 26.84
CA ARG A 450 -31.35 -6.71 26.02
C ARG A 450 -32.14 -8.01 26.14
N GLN A 451 -31.48 -9.17 26.18
CA GLN A 451 -32.16 -10.45 26.42
C GLN A 451 -32.75 -10.56 27.84
N LEU A 452 -32.13 -9.91 28.83
CA LEU A 452 -32.68 -9.77 30.18
C LEU A 452 -33.86 -8.79 30.22
N GLU A 453 -33.77 -7.65 29.55
CA GLU A 453 -34.84 -6.64 29.47
C GLU A 453 -36.07 -7.20 28.73
N GLU A 454 -35.89 -7.94 27.61
CA GLU A 454 -37.00 -8.63 26.90
C GLU A 454 -37.66 -9.74 27.72
N LYS A 455 -36.92 -10.40 28.63
CA LYS A 455 -37.49 -11.38 29.57
C LYS A 455 -38.27 -10.75 30.72
N VAL A 456 -37.98 -9.49 31.05
CA VAL A 456 -38.69 -8.75 32.11
C VAL A 456 -39.98 -8.13 31.57
N ASP A 457 -39.98 -7.64 30.32
CA ASP A 457 -41.17 -7.05 29.68
C ASP A 457 -42.14 -8.09 29.10
N GLY A 458 -41.70 -9.34 28.88
CA GLY A 458 -42.58 -10.47 28.54
C GLY A 458 -43.31 -11.11 29.73
N GLY A 459 -43.14 -10.54 30.94
CA GLY A 459 -43.66 -11.06 32.20
C GLY A 459 -44.39 -10.01 33.04
N VAL A 460 -45.35 -9.30 32.45
CA VAL A 460 -46.40 -8.55 33.19
C VAL A 460 -47.76 -8.81 32.57
#